data_AF-A0A2M8H3I9-F1
#
_entry.id   AF-A0A2M8H3I9-F1
#
_cell.length_a   1.000
_cell.length_b   1.000
_cell.length_c   1.000
_cell.angle_alpha   90.00
_cell.angle_beta   90.00
_cell.angle_gamma   90.00
#
_symmetry.space_group_name_H-M   'P 1'
#
loop_
_entity.id
_entity.type
_entity.pdbx_description
1 polymer ?
#
loop_
_entity_poly.entity_id
_entity_poly.type
_entity_poly.pdbx_seq_one_letter_code
_entity_poly.pdbx_strand_id
1 'polypeptide(L)'
;MKFFKFLIVGFTLAIGIIVAIFGIKTEDDTPATGKSETIDAINISPETEQNEMQREPEVVAKVHIPILSERERAAMPPFIQAMPVKPFNRDSNHNWFRDDLELYIAYKFPYSPKSRAAYTQMAKILDRMGTDSGQTQTPRQVTLWKEEQLALKCFYDTGFTDDELEELKRIVFDSEHMREGYQMVIDKRQEIPANLAKSIVIPEDACDPILWENEVTLQEWKPEKTIK
;
A
#
# COMPACT_ATOMS: atom_id res chain seq x y z
N MET A 1 -46.33 -19.68 -15.32
CA MET A 1 -45.64 -20.65 -14.44
C MET A 1 -44.92 -21.82 -15.18
N LYS A 2 -44.67 -21.75 -16.51
CA LYS A 2 -43.90 -22.79 -17.22
C LYS A 2 -42.40 -22.47 -17.34
N PHE A 3 -42.04 -21.18 -17.41
CA PHE A 3 -40.66 -20.70 -17.54
C PHE A 3 -39.76 -21.03 -16.33
N PHE A 4 -40.31 -20.94 -15.11
CA PHE A 4 -39.55 -21.21 -13.88
C PHE A 4 -39.08 -22.67 -13.75
N LYS A 5 -39.83 -23.63 -14.32
CA LYS A 5 -39.44 -25.04 -14.29
C LYS A 5 -38.23 -25.33 -15.19
N PHE A 6 -38.10 -24.61 -16.31
CA PHE A 6 -36.95 -24.77 -17.21
C PHE A 6 -35.66 -24.20 -16.61
N LEU A 7 -35.76 -23.10 -15.87
CA LEU A 7 -34.60 -22.50 -15.17
C LEU A 7 -34.04 -23.42 -14.08
N ILE A 8 -34.90 -24.06 -13.29
CA ILE A 8 -34.47 -24.98 -12.22
C ILE A 8 -33.79 -26.21 -12.81
N VAL A 9 -34.35 -26.80 -13.88
CA VAL A 9 -33.76 -27.98 -14.54
C VAL A 9 -32.41 -27.64 -15.17
N GLY A 10 -32.28 -26.49 -15.83
CA GLY A 10 -31.02 -26.02 -16.40
C GLY A 10 -29.93 -25.81 -15.34
N PHE A 11 -30.30 -25.26 -14.18
CA PHE A 11 -29.35 -25.01 -13.10
C PHE A 11 -28.87 -26.32 -12.43
N THR A 12 -29.75 -27.30 -12.25
CA THR A 12 -29.37 -28.62 -11.71
C THR A 12 -28.42 -29.39 -12.64
N LEU A 13 -28.60 -29.26 -13.95
CA LEU A 13 -27.73 -29.91 -14.94
C LEU A 13 -26.32 -29.30 -14.93
N ALA A 14 -26.23 -27.98 -14.80
CA ALA A 14 -24.95 -27.26 -14.70
C ALA A 14 -24.17 -27.66 -13.43
N ILE A 15 -24.84 -27.79 -12.28
CA ILE A 15 -24.20 -28.22 -11.03
C ILE A 15 -23.70 -29.67 -11.15
N GLY A 16 -24.47 -30.57 -11.75
CA GLY A 16 -24.05 -31.97 -11.96
C GLY A 16 -22.78 -32.08 -12.82
N ILE A 17 -22.66 -31.26 -13.86
CA ILE A 17 -21.45 -31.19 -14.71
C ILE A 17 -20.25 -30.65 -13.93
N ILE A 18 -20.45 -29.62 -13.08
CA ILE A 18 -19.38 -29.05 -12.25
C ILE A 18 -18.89 -30.10 -11.24
N VAL A 19 -19.77 -30.84 -10.58
CA VAL A 19 -19.37 -31.90 -9.62
C VAL A 19 -18.63 -33.05 -10.32
N ALA A 20 -18.99 -33.38 -11.56
CA ALA A 20 -18.29 -34.39 -12.35
C ALA A 20 -16.90 -33.93 -12.83
N ILE A 21 -16.73 -32.64 -13.15
CA ILE A 21 -15.44 -32.06 -13.58
C ILE A 21 -14.50 -31.85 -12.39
N PHE A 22 -15.03 -31.40 -11.27
CA PHE A 22 -14.26 -31.16 -10.03
C PHE A 22 -14.26 -32.36 -9.10
N GLY A 23 -14.40 -33.57 -9.67
CA GLY A 23 -14.35 -34.86 -8.97
C GLY A 23 -13.41 -34.84 -7.77
N ILE A 24 -14.03 -34.70 -6.61
CA ILE A 24 -13.43 -34.75 -5.30
C ILE A 24 -12.84 -36.14 -5.15
N LYS A 25 -11.52 -36.24 -5.18
CA LYS A 25 -10.79 -37.42 -4.69
C LYS A 25 -10.73 -37.31 -3.18
N THR A 26 -11.64 -37.99 -2.49
CA THR A 26 -11.58 -38.27 -1.06
C THR A 26 -11.60 -39.78 -0.87
N GLU A 27 -10.46 -40.31 -0.41
CA GLU A 27 -10.26 -41.61 0.26
C GLU A 27 -8.83 -41.52 0.85
N ASP A 28 -8.65 -41.12 2.10
CA ASP A 28 -8.72 -41.86 3.39
C ASP A 28 -7.48 -42.75 3.72
N ASP A 29 -7.20 -42.77 5.03
CA ASP A 29 -6.38 -43.70 5.83
C ASP A 29 -4.87 -43.42 6.12
N THR A 30 -4.63 -42.97 7.36
CA THR A 30 -3.40 -43.18 8.20
C THR A 30 -3.52 -44.56 8.90
N PRO A 31 -2.55 -45.14 9.70
CA PRO A 31 -1.17 -44.75 10.07
C PRO A 31 -0.13 -45.93 10.12
N ALA A 32 1.16 -45.65 10.36
CA ALA A 32 2.04 -46.48 11.23
C ALA A 32 3.48 -45.96 11.40
N THR A 33 3.84 -45.79 12.67
CA THR A 33 5.14 -45.85 13.37
C THR A 33 6.32 -46.61 12.74
N GLY A 34 7.52 -46.05 12.89
CA GLY A 34 8.81 -46.75 12.79
C GLY A 34 9.93 -45.98 13.49
N LYS A 35 10.55 -46.60 14.50
CA LYS A 35 11.56 -46.04 15.42
C LYS A 35 12.98 -46.01 14.83
N SER A 36 13.77 -45.06 15.35
CA SER A 36 15.15 -45.20 15.85
C SER A 36 16.26 -45.66 14.88
N GLU A 37 17.28 -44.80 14.71
CA GLU A 37 18.64 -45.12 15.15
C GLU A 37 19.48 -43.85 15.38
N THR A 38 20.14 -43.85 16.54
CA THR A 38 21.08 -42.88 17.10
C THR A 38 22.46 -43.05 16.46
N ILE A 39 23.18 -41.97 16.16
CA ILE A 39 24.65 -41.94 16.27
C ILE A 39 25.08 -40.62 16.91
N ASP A 40 25.92 -40.77 17.93
CA ASP A 40 26.45 -39.76 18.83
C ASP A 40 27.39 -38.72 18.21
N ALA A 41 27.30 -37.51 18.78
CA ALA A 41 28.34 -36.57 19.14
C ALA A 41 29.66 -36.52 18.32
N ILE A 42 29.83 -35.42 17.58
CA ILE A 42 31.14 -34.77 17.43
C ILE A 42 31.02 -33.36 18.02
N ASN A 43 31.61 -33.22 19.20
CA ASN A 43 31.83 -31.99 19.91
C ASN A 43 33.15 -31.38 19.42
N ILE A 44 33.08 -30.43 18.48
CA ILE A 44 34.17 -29.49 18.21
C ILE A 44 33.55 -28.11 17.96
N SER A 45 33.71 -27.25 18.95
CA SER A 45 33.66 -25.79 18.89
C SER A 45 34.79 -25.32 19.82
N PRO A 46 35.43 -24.16 19.64
CA PRO A 46 35.05 -23.04 18.78
C PRO A 46 36.19 -22.49 17.91
N GLU A 47 35.84 -21.94 16.75
CA GLU A 47 36.46 -20.72 16.18
C GLU A 47 35.65 -20.36 14.92
N THR A 48 34.39 -20.00 15.12
CA THR A 48 33.67 -19.23 14.12
C THR A 48 33.89 -17.77 14.48
N GLU A 49 34.82 -17.14 13.76
CA GLU A 49 34.97 -15.70 13.74
C GLU A 49 33.59 -15.07 13.63
N GLN A 50 33.28 -14.27 14.64
CA GLN A 50 32.19 -13.33 14.65
C GLN A 50 32.41 -12.35 13.50
N ASN A 51 31.88 -12.67 12.32
CA ASN A 51 31.45 -11.64 11.39
C ASN A 51 30.01 -11.28 11.75
N GLU A 52 29.86 -10.78 12.98
CA GLU A 52 28.73 -9.97 13.37
C GLU A 52 28.93 -8.67 12.58
N MET A 53 28.46 -8.70 11.33
CA MET A 53 28.30 -7.52 10.51
C MET A 53 27.49 -6.56 11.38
N GLN A 54 28.19 -5.60 11.98
CA GLN A 54 27.59 -4.45 12.62
C GLN A 54 26.73 -3.79 11.54
N ARG A 55 25.47 -4.22 11.44
CA ARG A 55 24.41 -3.39 10.90
C ARG A 55 24.43 -2.17 11.82
N GLU A 56 25.07 -1.11 11.35
CA GLU A 56 24.81 0.21 11.90
C GLU A 56 23.29 0.33 12.05
N PRO A 57 22.77 0.80 13.18
CA PRO A 57 21.34 1.01 13.34
C PRO A 57 20.92 1.96 12.23
N GLU A 58 20.29 1.40 11.19
CA GLU A 58 19.77 2.14 10.06
C GLU A 58 18.83 3.18 10.66
N VAL A 59 19.18 4.45 10.49
CA VAL A 59 18.41 5.57 11.03
C VAL A 59 17.05 5.49 10.35
N VAL A 60 16.09 4.85 11.04
CA VAL A 60 14.68 4.84 10.68
C VAL A 60 14.29 6.31 10.56
N ALA A 61 14.10 6.78 9.32
CA ALA A 61 13.58 8.09 9.03
C ALA A 61 12.12 8.12 9.52
N LYS A 62 11.94 8.28 10.83
CA LYS A 62 10.63 8.58 11.40
C LYS A 62 10.18 9.88 10.76
N VAL A 63 8.95 9.89 10.25
CA VAL A 63 8.30 11.08 9.72
C VAL A 63 8.48 12.21 10.75
N HIS A 64 9.38 13.16 10.46
CA HIS A 64 9.58 14.31 11.33
C HIS A 64 8.49 15.32 11.02
N ILE A 65 7.33 15.11 11.61
CA ILE A 65 6.24 16.07 11.52
C ILE A 65 6.56 17.19 12.52
N PRO A 66 6.79 18.43 12.05
CA PRO A 66 7.07 19.53 12.95
C PRO A 66 5.90 19.68 13.93
N ILE A 67 6.21 19.67 15.23
CA ILE A 67 5.23 20.01 16.26
C ILE A 67 5.05 21.52 16.21
N LEU A 68 4.03 21.97 15.49
CA LEU A 68 3.67 23.37 15.41
C LEU A 68 3.26 23.90 16.79
N SER A 69 3.73 25.08 17.15
CA SER A 69 3.18 25.82 18.27
C SER A 69 1.70 26.15 18.05
N GLU A 70 0.96 26.43 19.13
CA GLU A 70 -0.46 26.78 19.05
C GLU A 70 -0.70 27.99 18.12
N ARG A 71 0.21 28.96 18.14
CA ARG A 71 0.16 30.15 17.28
C ARG A 71 0.38 29.80 15.81
N GLU A 72 1.33 28.93 15.50
CA GLU A 72 1.59 28.48 14.13
C GLU A 72 0.42 27.66 13.59
N ARG A 73 -0.15 26.78 14.43
CA ARG A 73 -1.32 25.98 14.05
C ARG A 73 -2.56 26.85 13.84
N ALA A 74 -2.80 27.85 14.69
CA ALA A 74 -3.92 28.79 14.54
C ALA A 74 -3.84 29.63 13.24
N ALA A 75 -2.65 29.75 12.64
CA ALA A 75 -2.47 30.42 11.36
C ALA A 75 -2.77 29.52 10.15
N MET A 76 -2.88 28.20 10.32
CA MET A 76 -3.15 27.24 9.24
C MET A 76 -4.63 27.23 8.84
N PRO A 77 -5.01 26.67 7.68
CA PRO A 77 -6.42 26.49 7.32
C PRO A 77 -7.19 25.66 8.35
N PRO A 78 -8.53 25.86 8.45
CA PRO A 78 -9.33 25.21 9.47
C PRO A 78 -9.21 23.68 9.49
N PHE A 79 -9.11 23.03 8.33
CA PHE A 79 -9.00 21.57 8.27
C PHE A 79 -7.74 21.08 9.01
N ILE A 80 -6.60 21.75 8.83
CA ILE A 80 -5.34 21.45 9.53
C ILE A 80 -5.47 21.71 11.03
N GLN A 81 -6.18 22.78 11.41
CA GLN A 81 -6.47 23.05 12.82
C GLN A 81 -7.31 21.94 13.46
N ALA A 82 -8.12 21.22 12.69
CA ALA A 82 -8.93 20.10 13.17
C ALA A 82 -8.16 18.76 13.22
N MET A 83 -7.04 18.63 12.51
CA MET A 83 -6.22 17.40 12.50
C MET A 83 -5.53 17.14 13.85
N PRO A 84 -5.28 15.87 14.24
CA PRO A 84 -4.57 15.56 15.48
C PRO A 84 -3.15 16.14 15.51
N VAL A 85 -2.70 16.62 16.68
CA VAL A 85 -1.35 17.20 16.85
C VAL A 85 -0.25 16.15 16.67
N LYS A 86 -0.51 14.93 17.13
CA LYS A 86 0.40 13.79 17.04
C LYS A 86 -0.35 12.68 16.32
N PRO A 87 -0.07 12.45 15.04
CA PRO A 87 -0.73 11.39 14.31
C PRO A 87 -0.11 10.05 14.70
N PHE A 88 -0.83 8.99 14.41
CA PHE A 88 -0.36 7.64 14.61
C PHE A 88 0.15 7.08 13.28
N ASN A 89 1.14 6.20 13.33
CA ASN A 89 1.50 5.38 12.18
C ASN A 89 0.47 4.23 12.05
N ARG A 90 -0.77 4.61 11.74
CA ARG A 90 -1.91 3.74 11.44
C ARG A 90 -2.94 4.56 10.66
N ASP A 91 -3.84 3.85 10.02
CA ASP A 91 -5.04 4.43 9.41
C ASP A 91 -6.18 4.38 10.45
N SER A 92 -6.46 5.50 11.13
CA SER A 92 -7.51 5.53 12.17
C SER A 92 -8.90 5.84 11.64
N ASN A 93 -8.99 6.45 10.46
CA ASN A 93 -10.25 6.81 9.80
C ASN A 93 -10.68 5.80 8.73
N HIS A 94 -9.91 4.71 8.55
CA HIS A 94 -10.13 3.63 7.58
C HIS A 94 -10.17 4.12 6.12
N ASN A 95 -9.43 5.19 5.81
CA ASN A 95 -9.33 5.74 4.44
C ASN A 95 -8.26 5.03 3.58
N TRP A 96 -7.66 3.96 4.09
CA TRP A 96 -6.58 3.19 3.50
C TRP A 96 -5.30 4.01 3.30
N PHE A 97 -5.03 4.95 4.20
CA PHE A 97 -3.86 5.80 4.21
C PHE A 97 -3.45 6.13 5.65
N ARG A 98 -2.16 6.23 5.90
CA ARG A 98 -1.66 6.47 7.25
C ARG A 98 -1.92 7.92 7.68
N ASP A 99 -2.41 8.10 8.91
CA ASP A 99 -2.72 9.42 9.47
C ASP A 99 -1.47 10.33 9.53
N ASP A 100 -0.29 9.76 9.73
CA ASP A 100 0.97 10.51 9.84
C ASP A 100 1.44 11.08 8.51
N LEU A 101 1.28 10.32 7.43
CA LEU A 101 1.51 10.80 6.06
C LEU A 101 0.50 11.89 5.69
N GLU A 102 -0.77 11.71 6.04
CA GLU A 102 -1.82 12.72 5.79
C GLU A 102 -1.48 14.04 6.47
N LEU A 103 -1.07 14.01 7.75
CA LEU A 103 -0.68 15.21 8.48
C LEU A 103 0.61 15.84 7.93
N TYR A 104 1.62 15.03 7.60
CA TYR A 104 2.85 15.51 6.97
C TYR A 104 2.55 16.28 5.68
N ILE A 105 1.70 15.73 4.80
CA ILE A 105 1.33 16.35 3.53
C ILE A 105 0.53 17.63 3.76
N ALA A 106 -0.41 17.63 4.72
CA ALA A 106 -1.17 18.81 5.08
C ALA A 106 -0.26 19.96 5.54
N TYR A 107 0.74 19.67 6.38
CA TYR A 107 1.71 20.68 6.84
C TYR A 107 2.70 21.12 5.76
N LYS A 108 3.10 20.23 4.85
CA LYS A 108 3.99 20.58 3.73
C LYS A 108 3.30 21.50 2.72
N PHE A 109 2.00 21.31 2.48
CA PHE A 109 1.23 22.07 1.51
C PHE A 109 -0.07 22.63 2.10
N PRO A 110 0.01 23.56 3.07
CA PRO A 110 -1.17 23.98 3.81
C PRO A 110 -2.18 24.71 2.93
N TYR A 111 -1.75 25.42 1.90
CA TYR A 111 -2.61 26.25 1.03
C TYR A 111 -2.67 25.78 -0.42
N SER A 112 -2.03 24.65 -0.76
CA SER A 112 -2.01 24.14 -2.12
C SER A 112 -2.72 22.80 -2.18
N PRO A 113 -4.06 22.79 -2.42
CA PRO A 113 -4.79 21.53 -2.59
C PRO A 113 -4.20 20.68 -3.71
N LYS A 114 -3.56 21.30 -4.71
CA LYS A 114 -3.09 20.58 -5.92
C LYS A 114 -1.87 19.78 -5.57
N SER A 115 -0.96 20.44 -4.87
CA SER A 115 0.22 19.83 -4.29
C SER A 115 -0.18 18.73 -3.30
N ARG A 116 -1.15 18.98 -2.40
CA ARG A 116 -1.64 17.94 -1.47
C ARG A 116 -2.17 16.72 -2.21
N ALA A 117 -3.05 16.90 -3.19
CA ALA A 117 -3.61 15.80 -3.95
C ALA A 117 -2.51 14.98 -4.66
N ALA A 118 -1.63 15.63 -5.42
CA ALA A 118 -0.56 14.94 -6.12
C ALA A 118 0.39 14.19 -5.17
N TYR A 119 0.77 14.79 -4.04
CA TYR A 119 1.62 14.15 -3.04
C TYR A 119 0.93 12.98 -2.34
N THR A 120 -0.36 13.13 -2.00
CA THR A 120 -1.17 12.07 -1.37
C THR A 120 -1.38 10.90 -2.33
N GLN A 121 -1.62 11.16 -3.62
CA GLN A 121 -1.74 10.09 -4.62
C GLN A 121 -0.44 9.28 -4.72
N MET A 122 0.70 9.96 -4.78
CA MET A 122 2.01 9.31 -4.81
C MET A 122 2.31 8.54 -3.52
N ALA A 123 2.03 9.14 -2.35
CA ALA A 123 2.25 8.49 -1.06
C ALA A 123 1.40 7.23 -0.90
N LYS A 124 0.11 7.28 -1.29
CA LYS A 124 -0.80 6.14 -1.23
C LYS A 124 -0.33 4.96 -2.07
N ILE A 125 0.15 5.20 -3.29
CA ILE A 125 0.62 4.09 -4.13
C ILE A 125 1.95 3.50 -3.62
N LEU A 126 2.87 4.34 -3.13
CA LEU A 126 4.10 3.85 -2.50
C LEU A 126 3.78 2.97 -1.27
N ASP A 127 2.89 3.44 -0.39
CA ASP A 127 2.47 2.71 0.81
C ASP A 127 1.84 1.36 0.47
N ARG A 128 0.96 1.33 -0.56
CA ARG A 128 0.37 0.10 -1.09
C ARG A 128 1.41 -0.86 -1.65
N MET A 129 2.38 -0.36 -2.41
CA MET A 129 3.44 -1.20 -2.99
C MET A 129 4.36 -1.77 -1.90
N GLY A 130 4.71 -0.97 -0.90
CA GLY A 130 5.47 -1.44 0.27
C GLY A 130 4.72 -2.54 1.02
N THR A 131 3.43 -2.33 1.28
CA THR A 131 2.59 -3.28 2.03
C THR A 131 2.26 -4.55 1.24
N ASP A 132 2.07 -4.47 -0.08
CA ASP A 132 1.78 -5.64 -0.94
C ASP A 132 2.93 -6.66 -0.91
N SER A 133 4.18 -6.19 -0.79
CA SER A 133 5.38 -7.03 -0.74
C SER A 133 5.47 -8.04 -1.89
N GLY A 134 4.95 -7.68 -3.06
CA GLY A 134 4.90 -8.54 -4.22
C GLY A 134 4.06 -9.81 -4.02
N GLN A 135 3.24 -9.93 -2.99
CA GLN A 135 2.53 -11.18 -2.71
C GLN A 135 1.39 -11.46 -3.70
N THR A 136 0.90 -10.41 -4.36
CA THR A 136 -0.29 -10.54 -5.20
C THR A 136 0.00 -11.09 -6.61
N GLN A 137 -1.06 -11.57 -7.26
CA GLN A 137 -1.00 -12.16 -8.60
C GLN A 137 -0.70 -11.11 -9.67
N THR A 138 -0.24 -11.57 -10.85
CA THR A 138 0.12 -10.73 -12.00
C THR A 138 -0.92 -9.64 -12.34
N PRO A 139 -2.24 -9.90 -12.36
CA PRO A 139 -3.21 -8.83 -12.66
C PRO A 139 -3.16 -7.68 -11.65
N ARG A 140 -2.96 -7.98 -10.37
CA ARG A 140 -2.84 -6.96 -9.32
C ARG A 140 -1.53 -6.19 -9.44
N GLN A 141 -0.43 -6.87 -9.79
CA GLN A 141 0.86 -6.23 -10.06
C GLN A 141 0.78 -5.26 -11.25
N VAL A 142 0.05 -5.64 -12.32
CA VAL A 142 -0.22 -4.74 -13.46
C VAL A 142 -1.03 -3.51 -13.02
N THR A 143 -2.03 -3.70 -12.16
CA THR A 143 -2.80 -2.57 -11.60
C THR A 143 -1.93 -1.65 -10.76
N LEU A 144 -1.10 -2.18 -9.86
CA LEU A 144 -0.18 -1.38 -9.05
C LEU A 144 0.81 -0.61 -9.93
N TRP A 145 1.32 -1.23 -10.98
CA TRP A 145 2.20 -0.55 -11.93
C TRP A 145 1.48 0.60 -12.65
N LYS A 146 0.26 0.37 -13.15
CA LYS A 146 -0.53 1.43 -13.77
C LYS A 146 -0.81 2.59 -12.80
N GLU A 147 -1.21 2.28 -11.57
CA GLU A 147 -1.48 3.28 -10.52
C GLU A 147 -0.23 4.11 -10.18
N GLU A 148 0.95 3.48 -10.12
CA GLU A 148 2.20 4.19 -9.87
C GLU A 148 2.56 5.13 -11.02
N GLN A 149 2.40 4.70 -12.27
CA GLN A 149 2.68 5.57 -13.44
C GLN A 149 1.72 6.77 -13.50
N LEU A 150 0.45 6.58 -13.14
CA LEU A 150 -0.52 7.67 -12.98
C LEU A 150 -0.08 8.65 -11.89
N ALA A 151 0.30 8.14 -10.72
CA ALA A 151 0.74 8.96 -9.60
C ALA A 151 2.02 9.74 -9.92
N LEU A 152 3.02 9.09 -10.54
CA LEU A 152 4.26 9.72 -11.00
C LEU A 152 3.98 10.85 -12.00
N LYS A 153 3.11 10.59 -12.99
CA LYS A 153 2.74 11.63 -13.95
C LYS A 153 2.06 12.81 -13.25
N CYS A 154 1.09 12.58 -12.37
CA CYS A 154 0.44 13.65 -11.60
C CYS A 154 1.45 14.44 -10.74
N PHE A 155 2.40 13.73 -10.12
CA PHE A 155 3.45 14.30 -9.27
C PHE A 155 4.34 15.25 -10.08
N TYR A 156 4.89 14.81 -11.21
CA TYR A 156 5.74 15.63 -12.07
C TYR A 156 4.98 16.73 -12.81
N ASP A 157 3.75 16.49 -13.26
CA ASP A 157 2.89 17.51 -13.90
C ASP A 157 2.50 18.63 -12.92
N THR A 158 2.59 18.37 -11.62
CA THR A 158 2.39 19.36 -10.55
C THR A 158 3.66 20.18 -10.27
N GLY A 159 4.80 19.79 -10.85
CA GLY A 159 6.07 20.51 -10.76
C GLY A 159 7.02 20.00 -9.68
N PHE A 160 6.75 18.83 -9.09
CA PHE A 160 7.65 18.21 -8.13
C PHE A 160 8.87 17.58 -8.81
N THR A 161 9.93 17.40 -8.04
CA THR A 161 11.25 16.94 -8.48
C THR A 161 11.58 15.53 -7.99
N ASP A 162 12.64 14.93 -8.56
CA ASP A 162 13.15 13.63 -8.10
C ASP A 162 13.60 13.68 -6.63
N ASP A 163 14.18 14.79 -6.18
CA ASP A 163 14.60 14.98 -4.78
C ASP A 163 13.40 14.91 -3.81
N GLU A 164 12.26 15.47 -4.22
CA GLU A 164 11.01 15.40 -3.45
C GLU A 164 10.39 14.01 -3.49
N LEU A 165 10.52 13.29 -4.61
CA LEU A 165 10.11 11.89 -4.69
C LEU A 165 10.95 11.02 -3.75
N GLU A 166 12.26 11.20 -3.72
CA GLU A 166 13.15 10.46 -2.82
C GLU A 166 12.91 10.82 -1.35
N GLU A 167 12.61 12.10 -1.05
CA GLU A 167 12.15 12.49 0.28
C GLU A 167 10.87 11.75 0.66
N LEU A 168 9.86 11.73 -0.23
CA LEU A 168 8.61 11.03 0.01
C LEU A 168 8.82 9.52 0.21
N LYS A 169 9.65 8.86 -0.61
CA LYS A 169 9.98 7.43 -0.45
C LYS A 169 10.60 7.14 0.91
N ARG A 170 11.55 7.97 1.39
CA ARG A 170 12.16 7.82 2.72
C ARG A 170 11.14 7.91 3.85
N ILE A 171 10.13 8.75 3.68
CA ILE A 171 9.06 8.99 4.66
C ILE A 171 8.04 7.85 4.65
N VAL A 172 7.63 7.39 3.48
CA VAL A 172 6.65 6.30 3.33
C VAL A 172 7.26 4.96 3.73
N PHE A 173 8.49 4.68 3.27
CA PHE A 173 9.21 3.44 3.58
C PHE A 173 9.97 3.56 4.88
N ASP A 174 9.24 3.74 5.97
CA ASP A 174 9.74 3.96 7.32
C ASP A 174 10.27 2.69 8.02
N SER A 175 10.29 1.55 7.33
CA SER A 175 10.82 0.29 7.84
C SER A 175 11.50 -0.52 6.75
N GLU A 176 12.44 -1.38 7.13
CA GLU A 176 13.10 -2.34 6.23
C GLU A 176 12.06 -3.18 5.48
N HIS A 177 11.03 -3.66 6.19
CA HIS A 177 9.94 -4.43 5.59
C HIS A 177 9.21 -3.68 4.45
N MET A 178 8.91 -2.39 4.63
CA MET A 178 8.25 -1.59 3.59
C MET A 178 9.17 -1.34 2.37
N ARG A 179 10.48 -1.14 2.61
CA ARG A 179 11.48 -0.98 1.55
C ARG A 179 11.65 -2.26 0.74
N GLU A 180 11.82 -3.38 1.42
CA GLU A 180 11.90 -4.71 0.80
C GLU A 180 10.62 -5.03 0.03
N GLY A 181 9.47 -4.74 0.61
CA GLY A 181 8.18 -4.98 -0.03
C GLY A 181 8.01 -4.19 -1.33
N TYR A 182 8.40 -2.91 -1.34
CA TYR A 182 8.43 -2.11 -2.56
C TYR A 182 9.37 -2.72 -3.61
N GLN A 183 10.58 -3.12 -3.21
CA GLN A 183 11.54 -3.72 -4.12
C GLN A 183 11.01 -5.04 -4.72
N MET A 184 10.34 -5.88 -3.94
CA MET A 184 9.71 -7.11 -4.44
C MET A 184 8.64 -6.82 -5.50
N VAL A 185 7.83 -5.76 -5.31
CA VAL A 185 6.87 -5.32 -6.34
C VAL A 185 7.60 -4.87 -7.60
N ILE A 186 8.72 -4.13 -7.48
CA ILE A 186 9.53 -3.72 -8.63
C ILE A 186 10.10 -4.92 -9.38
N ASP A 187 10.65 -5.90 -8.67
CA ASP A 187 11.27 -7.09 -9.27
C ASP A 187 10.22 -7.92 -10.03
N LYS A 188 9.04 -8.09 -9.44
CA LYS A 188 7.92 -8.80 -10.11
C LYS A 188 7.45 -8.14 -11.40
N ARG A 189 7.68 -6.84 -11.62
CA ARG A 189 7.33 -6.19 -12.89
C ARG A 189 8.12 -6.76 -14.06
N GLN A 190 9.35 -7.22 -13.80
CA GLN A 190 10.20 -7.81 -14.84
C GLN A 190 9.63 -9.15 -15.34
N GLU A 191 8.81 -9.81 -14.54
CA GLU A 191 8.12 -11.07 -14.88
C GLU A 191 6.80 -10.84 -15.62
N ILE A 192 6.29 -9.60 -15.67
CA ILE A 192 5.02 -9.30 -16.34
C ILE A 192 5.18 -9.47 -17.86
N PRO A 193 4.34 -10.29 -18.52
CA PRO A 193 4.37 -10.45 -19.96
C PRO A 193 4.30 -9.12 -20.71
N ALA A 194 5.17 -8.95 -21.71
CA ALA A 194 5.31 -7.69 -22.44
C ALA A 194 4.00 -7.20 -23.10
N ASN A 195 3.10 -8.11 -23.47
CA ASN A 195 1.76 -7.75 -23.99
C ASN A 195 0.89 -7.09 -22.92
N LEU A 196 0.97 -7.50 -21.66
CA LEU A 196 0.27 -6.87 -20.54
C LEU A 196 0.92 -5.53 -20.17
N ALA A 197 2.25 -5.46 -20.15
CA ALA A 197 2.96 -4.19 -19.93
C ALA A 197 2.55 -3.12 -20.97
N LYS A 198 2.48 -3.50 -22.25
CA LYS A 198 2.04 -2.62 -23.35
C LYS A 198 0.57 -2.21 -23.27
N SER A 199 -0.26 -2.92 -22.49
CA SER A 199 -1.67 -2.56 -22.30
C SER A 199 -1.87 -1.42 -21.29
N ILE A 200 -0.82 -1.05 -20.55
CA ILE A 200 -0.86 0.08 -19.63
C ILE A 200 -0.83 1.38 -20.44
N VAL A 201 -2.01 1.96 -20.61
CA VAL A 201 -2.19 3.29 -21.21
C VAL A 201 -2.36 4.31 -20.09
N ILE A 202 -1.48 5.30 -20.06
CA ILE A 202 -1.53 6.42 -19.12
C ILE A 202 -2.26 7.58 -19.81
N PRO A 203 -3.42 8.01 -19.31
CA PRO A 203 -4.16 9.16 -19.84
C PRO A 203 -3.37 10.46 -19.67
N GLU A 204 -3.78 11.49 -20.41
CA GLU A 204 -3.23 12.85 -20.30
C GLU A 204 -3.52 13.45 -18.91
N ASP A 205 -4.75 13.27 -18.42
CA ASP A 205 -5.15 13.61 -17.05
C ASP A 205 -4.85 12.44 -16.10
N ALA A 206 -3.74 12.54 -15.37
CA ALA A 206 -3.27 11.47 -14.48
C ALA A 206 -3.58 11.66 -12.99
N CYS A 207 -3.91 12.90 -12.59
CA CYS A 207 -4.30 13.20 -11.22
C CYS A 207 -5.70 12.66 -10.91
N ASP A 208 -5.86 12.03 -9.75
CA ASP A 208 -7.16 11.54 -9.28
C ASP A 208 -8.11 12.73 -9.01
N PRO A 209 -9.21 12.85 -9.78
CA PRO A 209 -10.12 13.99 -9.65
C PRO A 209 -10.87 13.98 -8.32
N ILE A 210 -11.18 12.80 -7.77
CA ILE A 210 -11.87 12.67 -6.48
C ILE A 210 -10.95 13.17 -5.38
N LEU A 211 -9.68 12.78 -5.42
CA LEU A 211 -8.69 13.24 -4.45
C LEU A 211 -8.52 14.76 -4.53
N TRP A 212 -8.39 15.30 -5.75
CA TRP A 212 -8.28 16.74 -5.98
C TRP A 212 -9.48 17.53 -5.44
N GLU A 213 -10.70 17.11 -5.77
CA GLU A 213 -11.94 17.75 -5.30
C GLU A 213 -12.07 17.70 -3.78
N ASN A 214 -11.67 16.59 -3.15
CA ASN A 214 -11.63 16.48 -1.70
C ASN A 214 -10.67 17.50 -1.08
N GLU A 215 -9.47 17.66 -1.63
CA GLU A 215 -8.48 18.62 -1.12
C GLU A 215 -8.92 20.08 -1.29
N VAL A 216 -9.62 20.40 -2.37
CA VAL A 216 -10.27 21.71 -2.59
C VAL A 216 -11.37 21.91 -1.54
N THR A 217 -12.22 20.90 -1.32
CA THR A 217 -13.30 20.97 -0.34
C THR A 217 -12.75 21.18 1.08
N LEU A 218 -11.66 20.49 1.45
CA LEU A 218 -10.97 20.68 2.73
C LEU A 218 -10.40 22.10 2.87
N GLN A 219 -9.89 22.68 1.77
CA GLN A 219 -9.38 24.05 1.76
C GLN A 219 -10.47 25.08 2.06
N GLU A 220 -11.69 24.82 1.59
CA GLU A 220 -12.86 25.68 1.76
C GLU A 220 -13.65 25.38 3.04
N TRP A 221 -13.40 24.22 3.66
CA TRP A 221 -14.10 23.75 4.86
C TRP A 221 -13.99 24.74 6.01
N LYS A 222 -15.14 24.97 6.66
CA LYS A 222 -15.25 25.76 7.88
C LYS A 222 -15.90 24.90 8.95
N PRO A 223 -15.36 24.86 10.18
CA PRO A 223 -16.01 24.14 11.27
C PRO A 223 -17.40 24.72 11.50
N GLU A 224 -18.40 23.85 11.61
CA GLU A 224 -19.72 24.27 12.06
C GLU A 224 -19.57 24.96 13.41
N LYS A 225 -20.16 26.17 13.53
CA LYS A 225 -20.16 26.88 14.81
C LYS A 225 -20.80 25.94 15.84
N THR A 226 -20.02 25.48 16.80
CA THR A 226 -20.55 24.75 17.94
C THR A 226 -21.51 25.69 18.64
N ILE A 227 -22.81 25.47 18.50
CA ILE A 227 -23.82 26.18 19.29
C ILE A 227 -23.55 25.77 20.73
N LYS A 228 -22.98 26.71 21.49
CA LYS A 228 -22.76 26.56 22.94
C LYS A 228 -24.07 26.74 23.69
#